data_AF-A0A442TIZ8-F1
#
_entry.id   AF-A0A442TIZ8-F1
#
_cell.length_a   1.000
_cell.length_b   1.000
_cell.length_c   1.000
_cell.angle_alpha   90.00
_cell.angle_beta   90.00
_cell.angle_gamma   90.00
#
_symmetry.space_group_name_H-M   'P 1'
#
loop_
_entity.id
_entity.type
_entity.pdbx_description
1 polymer ?
#
loop_
_entity_poly.entity_id
_entity_poly.type
_entity_poly.pdbx_seq_one_letter_code
_entity_poly.pdbx_strand_id
1 'polypeptide(L)'
;MGDFWVFGYGSLIWRPGFAHVETRRARLHGYRRSLCVYSFVHRGTRERPGLVLGLDRGGSCIGLAFRVPGDLRNEVITYLRERELVTNVYLERMLSIRLDKGGTREADKGWGENGGETDGGETVEAVAYVVDRTHEQYAGALDAADAASVVRGAVGQSGKNEDYVSSTLEHLEALGIRDHWLEEVAKRIAPL
;
A
#
# COMPACT_ATOMS: atom_id res chain seq x y z
N MET A 1 25.32 -1.75 -11.41
CA MET A 1 24.28 -2.43 -10.63
C MET A 1 23.11 -2.68 -11.55
N GLY A 2 22.44 -3.84 -11.46
CA GLY A 2 21.21 -4.05 -12.21
C GLY A 2 20.07 -3.21 -11.65
N ASP A 3 19.05 -2.96 -12.46
CA ASP A 3 17.78 -2.38 -12.02
C ASP A 3 17.14 -3.21 -10.91
N PHE A 4 16.26 -2.59 -10.12
CA PHE A 4 15.50 -3.29 -9.09
C PHE A 4 14.03 -2.85 -9.08
N TRP A 5 13.19 -3.62 -8.42
CA TRP A 5 11.76 -3.34 -8.33
C TRP A 5 11.37 -2.88 -6.92
N VAL A 6 10.38 -1.99 -6.85
CA VAL A 6 9.69 -1.60 -5.62
C VAL A 6 8.22 -1.96 -5.75
N PHE A 7 7.65 -2.64 -4.75
CA PHE A 7 6.23 -2.99 -4.72
C PHE A 7 5.42 -2.02 -3.86
N GLY A 8 4.50 -1.29 -4.49
CA GLY A 8 3.55 -0.38 -3.84
C GLY A 8 2.16 -0.99 -3.70
N TYR A 9 1.64 -1.02 -2.49
CA TYR A 9 0.29 -1.53 -2.17
C TYR A 9 -0.63 -0.50 -1.50
N GLY A 10 -0.08 0.62 -1.03
CA GLY A 10 -0.81 1.72 -0.40
C GLY A 10 -0.42 3.03 -1.05
N SER A 11 -0.01 4.03 -0.27
CA SER A 11 0.28 5.38 -0.77
C SER A 11 1.33 5.49 -1.87
N LEU A 12 2.21 4.50 -2.01
CA LEU A 12 3.16 4.41 -3.13
C LEU A 12 2.47 4.24 -4.49
N ILE A 13 1.23 3.73 -4.54
CA ILE A 13 0.47 3.55 -5.79
C ILE A 13 0.28 4.88 -6.51
N TRP A 14 -0.05 5.94 -5.78
CA TRP A 14 -0.36 7.26 -6.36
C TRP A 14 0.68 8.33 -6.06
N ARG A 15 1.53 8.09 -5.07
CA ARG A 15 2.61 9.00 -4.70
C ARG A 15 3.88 8.18 -4.50
N PRO A 16 4.52 7.67 -5.58
CA PRO A 16 5.78 6.94 -5.48
C PRO A 16 6.87 7.84 -4.90
N GLY A 17 7.02 9.06 -5.43
CA GLY A 17 7.97 10.06 -4.92
C GLY A 17 9.43 9.79 -5.30
N PHE A 18 9.67 8.86 -6.23
CA PHE A 18 10.99 8.55 -6.77
C PHE A 18 10.93 8.27 -8.28
N ALA A 19 12.05 8.48 -8.96
CA ALA A 19 12.19 8.19 -10.38
C ALA A 19 12.20 6.68 -10.64
N HIS A 20 11.47 6.27 -11.67
CA HIS A 20 11.37 4.90 -12.13
C HIS A 20 11.13 4.91 -13.65
N VAL A 21 11.55 3.84 -14.33
CA VAL A 21 11.50 3.73 -15.79
C VAL A 21 10.35 2.85 -16.28
N GLU A 22 9.68 2.16 -15.36
CA GLU A 22 8.56 1.27 -15.69
C GLU A 22 7.64 1.13 -14.48
N THR A 23 6.33 1.08 -14.75
CA THR A 23 5.31 0.72 -13.76
C THR A 23 4.45 -0.39 -14.34
N ARG A 24 4.30 -1.49 -13.59
CA ARG A 24 3.47 -2.64 -13.95
C ARG A 24 2.58 -3.04 -12.79
N ARG A 25 1.35 -3.46 -13.08
CA ARG A 25 0.53 -4.14 -12.08
C ARG A 25 1.20 -5.46 -11.71
N ALA A 26 1.14 -5.78 -10.42
CA ALA A 26 1.77 -6.96 -9.89
C ALA A 26 0.96 -7.56 -8.74
N ARG A 27 1.13 -8.86 -8.54
CA ARG A 27 0.56 -9.62 -7.42
C ARG A 27 1.67 -10.13 -6.50
N LEU A 28 1.50 -9.86 -5.21
CA LEU A 28 2.28 -10.45 -4.14
C LEU A 28 1.45 -11.54 -3.45
N HIS A 29 1.97 -12.77 -3.40
CA HIS A 29 1.33 -13.86 -2.67
C HIS A 29 1.85 -13.96 -1.23
N GLY A 30 1.03 -14.52 -0.34
CA GLY A 30 1.39 -14.70 1.07
C GLY A 30 1.22 -13.44 1.93
N TYR A 31 0.77 -12.33 1.34
CA TYR A 31 0.43 -11.08 2.02
C TYR A 31 -0.87 -10.50 1.50
N ARG A 32 -1.64 -9.86 2.38
CA ARG A 32 -2.87 -9.13 2.06
C ARG A 32 -2.70 -7.67 2.46
N ARG A 33 -3.32 -6.79 1.70
CA ARG A 33 -3.54 -5.40 2.11
C ARG A 33 -4.51 -5.39 3.30
N SER A 34 -4.19 -4.65 4.35
CA SER A 34 -5.05 -4.53 5.54
C SER A 34 -4.85 -3.17 6.21
N LEU A 35 -5.92 -2.52 6.68
CA LEU A 35 -5.82 -1.39 7.62
C LEU A 35 -5.44 -1.95 9.01
N CYS A 36 -4.16 -2.28 9.21
CA CYS A 36 -3.68 -3.02 10.39
C CYS A 36 -2.56 -2.30 11.13
N VAL A 37 -2.35 -1.01 10.87
CA VAL A 37 -1.30 -0.21 11.50
C VAL A 37 -1.90 1.02 12.15
N TYR A 38 -1.77 1.15 13.47
CA TYR A 38 -2.06 2.40 14.17
C TYR A 38 -1.07 3.48 13.73
N SER A 39 -1.57 4.60 13.23
CA SER A 39 -0.75 5.74 12.80
C SER A 39 -0.70 6.80 13.90
N PHE A 40 0.49 6.96 14.50
CA PHE A 40 0.73 7.95 15.55
C PHE A 40 1.28 9.29 15.05
N VAL A 41 1.52 9.42 13.74
CA VAL A 41 2.20 10.60 13.16
C VAL A 41 1.42 11.16 11.98
N HIS A 42 1.19 10.36 10.94
CA HIS A 42 0.68 10.86 9.67
C HIS A 42 -0.84 11.04 9.66
N ARG A 43 -1.58 10.09 10.23
CA ARG A 43 -3.06 10.07 10.18
C ARG A 43 -3.72 10.06 11.56
N GLY A 44 -2.93 10.23 12.61
CA GLY A 44 -3.37 10.41 13.99
C GLY A 44 -2.21 10.84 14.89
N THR A 45 -2.43 10.77 16.19
CA THR A 45 -1.43 11.00 17.24
C THR A 45 -1.29 9.76 18.14
N ARG A 46 -0.42 9.79 19.15
CA ARG A 46 -0.37 8.69 20.14
C ARG A 46 -1.67 8.62 20.97
N GLU A 47 -2.28 9.75 21.28
CA GLU A 47 -3.50 9.86 22.08
C GLU A 47 -4.75 9.51 21.27
N ARG A 48 -4.76 9.88 19.98
CA ARG A 48 -5.84 9.58 19.05
C ARG A 48 -5.26 8.99 17.75
N PRO A 49 -4.92 7.69 17.75
CA PRO A 49 -4.28 7.07 16.61
C PRO A 49 -5.20 7.02 15.41
N GLY A 50 -4.59 7.16 14.24
CA GLY A 50 -5.21 6.79 12.98
C GLY A 50 -5.05 5.30 12.70
N LEU A 51 -5.59 4.84 11.59
CA LEU A 51 -5.40 3.50 11.03
C LEU A 51 -4.96 3.61 9.56
N VAL A 52 -3.84 2.98 9.23
CA VAL A 52 -3.23 2.98 7.89
C VAL A 52 -2.95 1.56 7.40
N LEU A 53 -2.70 1.43 6.10
CA LEU A 53 -2.47 0.15 5.44
C LEU A 53 -1.12 -0.47 5.81
N GLY A 54 -1.11 -1.78 6.01
CA GLY A 54 0.08 -2.62 5.96
C GLY A 54 -0.13 -3.86 5.07
N LEU A 55 0.97 -4.51 4.70
CA LEU A 55 0.95 -5.89 4.19
C LEU A 55 1.03 -6.86 5.37
N ASP A 56 -0.09 -7.45 5.75
CA ASP A 56 -0.16 -8.51 6.76
C ASP A 56 -0.14 -9.90 6.10
N ARG A 57 0.27 -10.94 6.84
CA ARG A 57 0.46 -12.31 6.33
C ARG A 57 -0.86 -12.94 5.86
N GLY A 58 -0.83 -13.64 4.74
CA GLY A 58 -1.93 -14.45 4.19
C GLY A 58 -2.53 -13.87 2.92
N GLY A 59 -3.20 -14.72 2.13
CA GLY A 59 -3.88 -14.30 0.90
C GLY A 59 -2.93 -13.82 -0.20
N SER A 60 -3.36 -12.80 -0.94
CA SER A 60 -2.56 -12.11 -1.95
C SER A 60 -2.93 -10.63 -2.02
N CYS A 61 -2.02 -9.80 -2.49
CA CYS A 61 -2.21 -8.37 -2.66
C CYS A 61 -1.88 -7.98 -4.10
N ILE A 62 -2.80 -7.28 -4.76
CA ILE A 62 -2.55 -6.65 -6.06
C ILE A 62 -2.10 -5.22 -5.79
N GLY A 63 -0.98 -4.82 -6.39
CA GLY A 63 -0.43 -3.48 -6.32
C GLY A 63 0.29 -3.10 -7.60
N LEU A 64 1.21 -2.14 -7.49
CA LEU A 64 2.09 -1.72 -8.58
C LEU A 64 3.53 -2.09 -8.26
N ALA A 65 4.28 -2.50 -9.28
CA ALA A 65 5.71 -2.69 -9.28
C ALA A 65 6.36 -1.57 -10.08
N PHE A 66 7.34 -0.90 -9.49
CA PHE A 66 8.09 0.19 -10.11
C PHE A 66 9.52 -0.29 -10.40
N ARG A 67 9.95 -0.29 -11.66
CA ARG A 67 11.34 -0.62 -12.01
C ARG A 67 12.20 0.63 -11.90
N VAL A 68 13.20 0.57 -11.05
CA VAL A 68 14.10 1.68 -10.75
C VAL A 68 15.49 1.37 -11.35
N PRO A 69 16.08 2.32 -12.08
CA PRO A 69 17.45 2.21 -12.57
C PRO A 69 18.43 1.88 -11.45
N GLY A 70 19.37 0.96 -11.71
CA GLY A 70 20.30 0.46 -10.69
C GLY A 70 21.22 1.51 -10.08
N ASP A 71 21.51 2.59 -10.80
CA ASP A 71 22.29 3.75 -10.33
C ASP A 71 21.54 4.63 -9.34
N LEU A 72 20.20 4.64 -9.37
CA LEU A 72 19.34 5.38 -8.43
C LEU A 72 19.05 4.60 -7.14
N ARG A 73 19.53 3.36 -7.00
CA ARG A 73 19.17 2.47 -5.88
C ARG A 73 19.38 3.10 -4.51
N ASN A 74 20.55 3.71 -4.25
CA ASN A 74 20.84 4.26 -2.94
C ASN A 74 19.94 5.44 -2.58
N GLU A 75 19.68 6.32 -3.54
CA GLU A 75 18.77 7.46 -3.36
C GLU A 75 17.35 6.99 -3.05
N VAL A 76 16.81 6.08 -3.88
CA VAL A 76 15.43 5.60 -3.72
C VAL A 76 15.25 4.79 -2.44
N ILE A 77 16.19 3.93 -2.07
CA ILE A 77 16.10 3.17 -0.81
C ILE A 77 16.21 4.10 0.40
N THR A 78 17.06 5.12 0.35
CA THR A 78 17.18 6.09 1.45
C THR A 78 15.86 6.85 1.62
N TYR A 79 15.30 7.37 0.53
CA TYR A 79 13.99 8.02 0.53
C TYR A 79 12.88 7.13 1.10
N LEU A 80 12.81 5.87 0.65
CA LEU A 80 11.78 4.93 1.12
C LEU A 80 11.94 4.61 2.61
N ARG A 81 13.17 4.50 3.11
CA ARG A 81 13.42 4.26 4.54
C ARG A 81 13.01 5.47 5.39
N GLU A 82 13.34 6.68 4.95
CA GLU A 82 12.91 7.92 5.64
C GLU A 82 11.40 8.07 5.67
N ARG A 83 10.72 7.60 4.62
CA ARG A 83 9.25 7.64 4.51
C ARG A 83 8.54 6.56 5.31
N GLU A 84 9.00 5.30 5.21
CA GLU A 84 8.27 4.14 5.71
C GLU A 84 8.78 3.68 7.08
N LEU A 85 10.05 3.88 7.42
CA LEU A 85 10.65 3.38 8.67
C LEU A 85 10.68 4.40 9.82
N VAL A 86 9.88 5.47 9.75
CA VAL A 86 9.81 6.54 10.77
C VAL A 86 9.63 5.98 12.19
N THR A 87 8.77 4.98 12.34
CA THR A 87 8.55 4.29 13.62
C THR A 87 9.06 2.85 13.65
N ASN A 88 9.62 2.36 12.53
CA ASN A 88 9.99 0.95 12.33
C ASN A 88 8.84 -0.07 12.51
N VAL A 89 7.56 0.37 12.43
CA VAL A 89 6.41 -0.54 12.37
C VAL A 89 6.39 -1.40 11.10
N TYR A 90 7.09 -0.98 10.05
CA TYR A 90 7.29 -1.78 8.85
C TYR A 90 8.68 -2.40 8.82
N LEU A 91 8.76 -3.54 8.15
CA LEU A 91 9.97 -4.29 7.87
C LEU A 91 10.24 -4.23 6.37
N GLU A 92 11.42 -3.75 5.99
CA GLU A 92 11.91 -3.82 4.61
C GLU A 92 12.20 -5.29 4.25
N ARG A 93 11.64 -5.77 3.13
CA ARG A 93 11.81 -7.14 2.64
C ARG A 93 12.00 -7.16 1.13
N MET A 94 12.83 -8.08 0.65
CA MET A 94 12.81 -8.53 -0.74
C MET A 94 11.76 -9.64 -0.85
N LEU A 95 10.76 -9.46 -1.71
CA LEU A 95 9.68 -10.41 -1.92
C LEU A 95 9.51 -10.70 -3.41
N SER A 96 9.21 -11.96 -3.72
CA SER A 96 8.83 -12.38 -5.07
C SER A 96 7.42 -11.87 -5.40
N ILE A 97 7.30 -11.11 -6.48
CA ILE A 97 6.04 -10.62 -7.03
C ILE A 97 5.86 -11.11 -8.47
N ARG A 98 4.61 -11.37 -8.86
CA ARG A 98 4.25 -11.73 -10.22
C ARG A 98 3.79 -10.49 -10.97
N LEU A 99 4.48 -10.12 -12.05
CA LEU A 99 4.10 -9.00 -12.89
C LEU A 99 3.00 -9.41 -13.88
N ASP A 100 2.12 -8.47 -14.26
CA ASP A 100 1.10 -8.73 -15.29
C ASP A 100 1.71 -8.78 -16.70
N LYS A 101 1.17 -9.60 -17.60
CA LYS A 101 1.62 -9.68 -19.01
C LYS A 101 1.38 -8.39 -19.80
N GLY A 102 0.39 -7.58 -19.39
CA GLY A 102 0.07 -6.31 -20.03
C GLY A 102 1.20 -5.32 -19.78
N GLY A 103 1.81 -4.81 -20.86
CA GLY A 103 2.95 -3.88 -20.79
C GLY A 103 2.65 -2.59 -20.04
N THR A 104 3.70 -1.78 -19.86
CA THR A 104 3.71 -0.50 -19.16
C THR A 104 2.50 0.36 -19.52
N ARG A 105 1.68 0.71 -18.53
CA ARG A 105 0.62 1.70 -18.71
C ARG A 105 1.03 2.98 -18.01
N GLU A 106 0.89 4.11 -18.70
CA GLU A 106 0.88 5.42 -18.04
C GLU A 106 -0.18 5.39 -16.95
N ALA A 107 0.16 5.89 -15.75
CA ALA A 107 -0.71 5.85 -14.57
C ALA A 107 -2.11 6.44 -14.81
N ASP A 108 -2.24 7.31 -15.82
CA ASP A 108 -3.44 8.10 -16.11
C ASP A 108 -4.45 7.41 -17.05
N LYS A 109 -4.11 6.25 -17.63
CA LYS A 109 -5.04 5.48 -18.47
C LYS A 109 -5.61 4.30 -17.67
N GLY A 110 -6.86 4.47 -17.22
CA GLY A 110 -7.57 3.56 -16.33
C GLY A 110 -7.39 2.07 -16.66
N TRP A 111 -7.32 1.26 -15.61
CA TRP A 111 -7.20 -0.19 -15.71
C TRP A 111 -8.61 -0.75 -15.94
N GLY A 112 -8.99 -0.96 -17.21
CA GLY A 112 -10.35 -1.38 -17.59
C GLY A 112 -10.91 -2.55 -16.78
N GLU A 113 -12.24 -2.67 -16.77
CA GLU A 113 -13.08 -3.52 -15.88
C GLU A 113 -12.74 -5.02 -15.85
N ASN A 114 -11.92 -5.49 -16.78
CA ASN A 114 -11.38 -6.84 -16.73
C ASN A 114 -10.20 -6.88 -15.77
N GLY A 115 -10.49 -7.05 -14.47
CA GLY A 115 -9.55 -7.57 -13.46
C GLY A 115 -9.10 -9.00 -13.75
N GLY A 116 -8.77 -9.28 -15.03
CA GLY A 116 -8.42 -10.57 -15.57
C GLY A 116 -7.17 -11.11 -14.92
N GLU A 117 -7.06 -12.44 -14.93
CA GLU A 117 -5.98 -13.22 -14.36
C GLU A 117 -4.63 -12.54 -14.55
N THR A 118 -4.04 -12.11 -13.44
CA THR A 118 -2.62 -11.72 -13.31
C THR A 118 -1.69 -12.93 -13.51
N ASP A 119 -2.21 -14.03 -14.05
CA ASP A 119 -1.54 -15.31 -14.13
C ASP A 119 -0.84 -15.45 -15.49
N GLY A 120 0.48 -15.53 -15.42
CA GLY A 120 1.33 -15.87 -16.55
C GLY A 120 2.43 -14.87 -16.90
N GLY A 121 2.52 -13.71 -16.23
CA GLY A 121 3.70 -12.86 -16.38
C GLY A 121 4.90 -13.36 -15.58
N GLU A 122 6.04 -12.70 -15.75
CA GLU A 122 7.31 -13.04 -15.08
C GLU A 122 7.26 -12.77 -13.56
N THR A 123 8.07 -13.51 -12.81
CA THR A 123 8.27 -13.28 -11.38
C THR A 123 9.58 -12.52 -11.17
N VAL A 124 9.53 -11.44 -10.39
CA VAL A 124 10.69 -10.63 -10.03
C VAL A 124 10.79 -10.44 -8.52
N GLU A 125 11.99 -10.14 -8.03
CA GLU A 125 12.22 -9.73 -6.65
C GLU A 125 12.00 -8.21 -6.52
N ALA A 126 11.19 -7.80 -5.54
CA ALA A 126 10.90 -6.41 -5.27
C ALA A 126 11.07 -6.05 -3.79
N VAL A 127 11.54 -4.84 -3.54
CA VAL A 127 11.52 -4.23 -2.21
C VAL A 127 10.07 -3.93 -1.84
N ALA A 128 9.65 -4.40 -0.67
CA ALA A 128 8.34 -4.14 -0.10
C ALA A 128 8.47 -3.87 1.41
N TYR A 129 7.51 -3.11 1.95
CA TYR A 129 7.42 -2.80 3.37
C TYR A 129 6.23 -3.57 3.97
N VAL A 130 6.51 -4.57 4.79
CA VAL A 130 5.49 -5.41 5.43
C VAL A 130 5.34 -5.04 6.89
N VAL A 131 4.15 -5.22 7.48
CA VAL A 131 3.96 -4.85 8.89
C VAL A 131 4.73 -5.79 9.83
N ASP A 132 5.40 -5.22 10.83
CA ASP A 132 5.92 -5.97 11.97
C ASP A 132 4.79 -6.28 12.94
N ARG A 133 4.39 -7.55 12.99
CA ARG A 133 3.33 -8.04 13.88
C ARG A 133 3.70 -8.05 15.36
N THR A 134 4.96 -7.78 15.70
CA THR A 134 5.45 -7.67 17.08
C THR A 134 5.47 -6.22 17.59
N HIS A 135 5.27 -5.25 16.70
CA HIS A 135 5.33 -3.83 17.03
C HIS A 135 4.08 -3.33 17.75
N GLU A 136 4.22 -2.34 18.65
CA GLU A 136 3.10 -1.72 19.40
C GLU A 136 2.01 -1.09 18.51
N GLN A 137 2.34 -0.80 17.26
CA GLN A 137 1.46 -0.18 16.28
C GLN A 137 0.71 -1.20 15.43
N TYR A 138 1.00 -2.50 15.57
CA TYR A 138 0.24 -3.53 14.87
C TYR A 138 -1.16 -3.68 15.48
N ALA A 139 -2.17 -3.28 14.72
CA ALA A 139 -3.57 -3.30 15.16
C ALA A 139 -4.24 -4.67 15.00
N GLY A 140 -3.58 -5.63 14.36
CA GLY A 140 -4.19 -6.92 14.05
C GLY A 140 -5.25 -6.84 12.94
N ALA A 141 -6.15 -7.82 12.96
CA ALA A 141 -7.32 -7.85 12.09
C ALA A 141 -8.51 -7.26 12.85
N LEU A 142 -8.77 -5.97 12.65
CA LEU A 142 -9.97 -5.31 13.15
C LEU A 142 -11.16 -5.67 12.26
N ASP A 143 -12.36 -5.67 12.82
CA ASP A 143 -13.57 -5.66 12.01
C ASP A 143 -13.80 -4.26 11.40
N ALA A 144 -14.77 -4.15 10.49
CA ALA A 144 -15.01 -2.89 9.79
C ALA A 144 -15.58 -1.78 10.71
N ALA A 145 -16.27 -2.15 11.79
CA ALA A 145 -16.84 -1.18 12.74
C ALA A 145 -15.76 -0.60 13.66
N ASP A 146 -14.90 -1.45 14.20
CA ASP A 146 -13.75 -1.05 15.01
C ASP A 146 -12.77 -0.22 14.18
N ALA A 147 -12.45 -0.65 12.96
CA ALA A 147 -11.59 0.11 12.06
C ALA A 147 -12.18 1.51 11.76
N ALA A 148 -13.48 1.60 11.47
CA ALA A 148 -14.14 2.88 11.24
C ALA A 148 -14.13 3.78 12.47
N SER A 149 -14.29 3.21 13.67
CA SER A 149 -14.22 3.93 14.95
C SER A 149 -12.84 4.58 15.16
N VAL A 150 -11.76 3.84 14.88
CA VAL A 150 -10.38 4.37 14.96
C VAL A 150 -10.16 5.48 13.93
N VAL A 151 -10.61 5.27 12.69
CA VAL A 151 -10.41 6.25 11.61
C VAL A 151 -11.17 7.56 11.88
N ARG A 152 -12.36 7.51 12.49
CA ARG A 152 -13.25 8.67 12.62
C ARG A 152 -12.66 9.77 13.51
N GLY A 153 -12.45 10.93 12.90
CA GLY A 153 -11.91 12.15 13.49
C GLY A 153 -10.45 12.06 13.91
N ALA A 154 -9.72 11.02 13.50
CA ALA A 154 -8.28 10.95 13.66
C ALA A 154 -7.59 11.90 12.66
N VAL A 155 -6.65 12.69 13.14
CA VAL A 155 -5.92 13.68 12.34
C VAL A 155 -4.46 13.63 12.73
N GLY A 156 -3.58 13.51 11.73
CA GLY A 156 -2.14 13.61 11.93
C GLY A 156 -1.52 14.67 11.01
N GLN A 157 -0.20 14.66 10.92
CA GLN A 157 0.58 15.61 10.12
C GLN A 157 0.20 15.61 8.63
N SER A 158 -0.32 14.51 8.11
CA SER A 158 -0.73 14.36 6.72
C SER A 158 -2.23 14.56 6.50
N GLY A 159 -2.94 15.09 7.50
CA GLY A 159 -4.37 15.41 7.45
C GLY A 159 -5.25 14.34 8.10
N LYS A 160 -6.55 14.40 7.77
CA LYS A 160 -7.56 13.49 8.33
C LYS A 160 -7.34 12.05 7.89
N ASN A 161 -7.73 11.10 8.71
CA ASN A 161 -7.63 9.69 8.34
C ASN A 161 -8.76 9.26 7.39
N GLU A 162 -9.91 9.93 7.43
CA GLU A 162 -11.01 9.71 6.49
C GLU A 162 -10.58 10.01 5.04
N ASP A 163 -9.82 11.09 4.86
CA ASP A 163 -9.25 11.46 3.56
C ASP A 163 -8.28 10.38 3.05
N TYR A 164 -7.54 9.74 3.96
CA TYR A 164 -6.65 8.63 3.61
C TYR A 164 -7.43 7.41 3.12
N VAL A 165 -8.50 7.03 3.82
CA VAL A 165 -9.33 5.88 3.43
C VAL A 165 -10.02 6.14 2.11
N SER A 166 -10.63 7.32 1.94
CA SER A 166 -11.34 7.70 0.71
C SER A 166 -10.39 7.74 -0.48
N SER A 167 -9.25 8.42 -0.33
CA SER A 167 -8.23 8.48 -1.39
C SER A 167 -7.66 7.10 -1.72
N THR A 168 -7.49 6.22 -0.71
CA THR A 168 -7.05 4.85 -0.97
C THR A 168 -8.05 4.11 -1.86
N LEU A 169 -9.35 4.20 -1.55
CA LEU A 169 -10.39 3.55 -2.35
C LEU A 169 -10.45 4.07 -3.79
N GLU A 170 -10.39 5.40 -3.97
CA GLU A 170 -10.38 6.03 -5.30
C GLU A 170 -9.23 5.49 -6.17
N HIS A 171 -8.02 5.39 -5.61
CA HIS A 171 -6.87 4.88 -6.35
C HIS A 171 -6.95 3.37 -6.59
N LEU A 172 -7.50 2.59 -5.65
CA LEU A 172 -7.72 1.16 -5.88
C LEU A 172 -8.75 0.92 -6.97
N GLU A 173 -9.83 1.70 -6.99
CA GLU A 173 -10.86 1.65 -8.02
C GLU A 173 -10.30 2.04 -9.39
N ALA A 174 -9.46 3.08 -9.48
CA ALA A 174 -8.77 3.46 -10.71
C ALA A 174 -7.85 2.35 -11.25
N LEU A 175 -7.32 1.49 -10.37
CA LEU A 175 -6.57 0.28 -10.71
C LEU A 175 -7.44 -0.95 -11.04
N GLY A 176 -8.77 -0.83 -10.99
CA GLY A 176 -9.69 -1.96 -11.13
C GLY A 176 -9.52 -2.99 -10.01
N ILE A 177 -9.17 -2.53 -8.79
CA ILE A 177 -9.03 -3.36 -7.60
C ILE A 177 -10.22 -3.09 -6.69
N ARG A 178 -11.04 -4.11 -6.45
CA ARG A 178 -12.12 -4.07 -5.46
C ARG A 178 -11.61 -4.57 -4.11
N ASP A 179 -11.91 -3.82 -3.06
CA ASP A 179 -11.57 -4.15 -1.68
C ASP A 179 -12.82 -3.98 -0.82
N HIS A 180 -13.67 -5.01 -0.83
CA HIS A 180 -14.99 -4.96 -0.18
C HIS A 180 -14.93 -4.67 1.32
N TRP A 181 -13.86 -5.08 1.99
CA TRP A 181 -13.70 -4.81 3.41
C TRP A 181 -13.37 -3.33 3.64
N LEU A 182 -12.47 -2.73 2.85
CA LEU A 182 -12.16 -1.31 2.94
C LEU A 182 -13.35 -0.44 2.52
N GLU A 183 -14.12 -0.87 1.51
CA GLU A 183 -15.38 -0.24 1.10
C GLU A 183 -16.39 -0.22 2.27
N GLU A 184 -16.47 -1.30 3.05
CA GLU A 184 -17.34 -1.38 4.22
C GLU A 184 -16.90 -0.45 5.36
N VAL A 185 -15.58 -0.33 5.59
CA VAL A 185 -15.02 0.65 6.52
C VAL A 185 -15.39 2.07 6.10
N ALA A 186 -15.24 2.41 4.81
CA ALA A 186 -15.58 3.73 4.30
C ALA A 186 -17.07 4.08 4.46
N LYS A 187 -17.97 3.14 4.19
CA LYS A 187 -19.41 3.32 4.42
C LYS A 187 -19.74 3.64 5.88
N ARG A 188 -18.97 3.08 6.82
CA ARG A 188 -19.14 3.34 8.26
C ARG A 188 -18.54 4.66 8.71
N ILE A 189 -17.55 5.18 8.00
CA ILE A 189 -16.93 6.48 8.31
C ILE A 189 -17.85 7.62 7.88
N ALA A 190 -18.51 7.49 6.72
CA ALA A 190 -19.38 8.52 6.17
C ALA A 190 -20.45 8.96 7.19
N PRO A 191 -20.72 10.27 7.34
CA PRO A 191 -21.82 10.73 8.17
C PRO A 191 -23.14 10.12 7.65
N LEU A 192 -23.96 9.63 8.58
CA LEU A 192 -25.34 9.20 8.32
C LEU A 192 -26.17 10.34 7.70
#